data_AF-A0A1W9L780-F1
#
_entry.id   AF-A0A1W9L780-F1
#
_cell.length_a   1.000
_cell.length_b   1.000
_cell.length_c   1.000
_cell.angle_alpha   90.00
_cell.angle_beta   90.00
_cell.angle_gamma   90.00
#
_symmetry.space_group_name_H-M   'P 1'
#
loop_
_entity.id
_entity.type
_entity.pdbx_description
1 polymer ?
#
loop_
_entity_poly.entity_id
_entity_poly.type
_entity_poly.pdbx_seq_one_letter_code
_entity_poly.pdbx_strand_id
1 'polypeptide(L)'
;MIRSEVWQRFGSIKGVGLQDRPIRDKWIKAGKKFNVGATPWKQTLSDAIGDIKAHREAAKVKARQAIFRHTTDELEKKHLYKLLKSDEWVNDKYLKRVMRKVCHRGHNHTYNQIIVRSDDYTVFTLNGKIWIKIPSLVKGKQIAIPLSTNVSPKGNLRIILRNNQVEVHYAVEVVKTNDCGIQTIGIDKGFTEVLTNSDGEHYGNNLGKVLTQESDRLKLKYQRRFKLKAIAKKKPWVHPYNLGRKKLDK
;
A
#
# COMPACT_ATOMS: atom_id res chain seq x y z
N MET A 1 15.23 7.74 -0.49
CA MET A 1 15.66 8.82 0.43
C MET A 1 14.50 9.75 0.82
N ILE A 2 13.84 10.41 -0.15
CA ILE A 2 12.75 11.38 0.12
C ILE A 2 11.61 10.74 0.95
N ARG A 3 11.02 9.65 0.45
CA ARG A 3 9.92 8.96 1.13
C ARG A 3 10.28 8.57 2.56
N SER A 4 11.46 7.99 2.78
CA SER A 4 11.92 7.62 4.12
C SER A 4 11.98 8.81 5.07
N GLU A 5 12.50 9.95 4.62
CA GLU A 5 12.56 11.14 5.45
C GLU A 5 11.18 11.73 5.74
N VAL A 6 10.28 11.73 4.76
CA VAL A 6 8.89 12.16 4.93
C VAL A 6 8.18 11.28 5.97
N TRP A 7 8.29 9.96 5.85
CA TRP A 7 7.75 9.01 6.83
C TRP A 7 8.40 9.16 8.20
N GLN A 8 9.70 9.40 8.27
CA GLN A 8 10.39 9.60 9.54
C GLN A 8 9.94 10.87 10.28
N ARG A 9 9.70 11.96 9.55
CA ARG A 9 9.28 13.24 10.15
C ARG A 9 7.78 13.29 10.43
N PHE A 10 6.97 12.77 9.51
CA PHE A 10 5.52 13.00 9.48
C PHE A 10 4.67 11.73 9.59
N GLY A 11 5.27 10.54 9.56
CA GLY A 11 4.54 9.25 9.70
C GLY A 11 3.98 8.96 11.09
N SER A 12 3.99 9.94 11.99
CA SER A 12 3.45 9.85 13.36
C SER A 12 2.44 10.97 13.61
N ILE A 13 2.12 11.25 14.88
CA ILE A 13 1.23 12.35 15.26
C ILE A 13 1.69 13.72 14.73
N LYS A 14 2.99 13.89 14.46
CA LYS A 14 3.55 15.13 13.88
C LYS A 14 3.05 15.43 12.46
N GLY A 15 2.53 14.44 11.73
CA GLY A 15 1.97 14.64 10.40
C GLY A 15 0.46 14.81 10.35
N VAL A 16 -0.21 14.95 11.51
CA VAL A 16 -1.66 15.12 11.57
C VAL A 16 -2.05 16.51 11.08
N GLY A 17 -3.06 16.61 10.21
CA GLY A 17 -3.50 17.87 9.62
C GLY A 17 -2.50 18.56 8.69
N LEU A 18 -1.31 17.99 8.44
CA LEU A 18 -0.33 18.61 7.56
C LEU A 18 -0.68 18.42 6.09
N GLN A 19 -0.56 19.52 5.35
CA GLN A 19 -0.57 19.51 3.89
C GLN A 19 0.86 19.43 3.35
N ASP A 20 1.00 18.95 2.13
CA ASP A 20 2.26 18.79 1.42
C ASP A 20 2.90 20.14 1.03
N ARG A 21 2.11 21.11 0.55
CA ARG A 21 2.61 22.43 0.09
C ARG A 21 3.40 23.19 1.16
N PRO A 22 2.92 23.35 2.41
CA PRO A 22 3.71 24.03 3.45
C PRO A 22 5.03 23.33 3.79
N ILE A 23 5.07 21.99 3.73
CA ILE A 23 6.30 21.22 3.97
C ILE A 23 7.29 21.46 2.84
N ARG A 24 6.80 21.41 1.60
CA ARG A 24 7.56 21.67 0.39
C ARG A 24 8.20 23.06 0.43
N ASP A 25 7.43 24.09 0.74
CA ASP A 25 7.91 25.47 0.72
C ASP A 25 8.97 25.72 1.81
N LYS A 26 8.81 25.09 2.98
CA LYS A 26 9.86 25.07 4.02
C LYS A 26 11.15 24.40 3.55
N TRP A 27 11.05 23.29 2.81
CA TRP A 27 12.24 22.58 2.30
C TRP A 27 12.94 23.35 1.18
N ILE A 28 12.17 24.06 0.35
CA ILE A 28 12.72 24.98 -0.66
C ILE A 28 13.47 26.12 0.03
N LYS A 29 12.84 26.78 1.02
CA LYS A 29 13.46 27.88 1.77
C LYS A 29 14.74 27.44 2.51
N ALA A 30 14.76 26.19 2.99
CA ALA A 30 15.93 25.60 3.62
C ALA A 30 17.02 25.14 2.64
N GLY A 31 16.86 25.35 1.33
CA GLY A 31 17.85 24.99 0.32
C GLY A 31 18.11 23.49 0.20
N LYS A 32 17.09 22.66 0.53
CA LYS A 32 17.27 21.22 0.63
C LYS A 32 17.53 20.58 -0.74
N LYS A 33 18.60 19.78 -0.84
CA LYS A 33 19.01 19.10 -2.07
C LYS A 33 18.70 17.61 -2.01
N PHE A 34 18.27 17.07 -3.14
CA PHE A 34 18.08 15.63 -3.37
C PHE A 34 18.76 15.25 -4.69
N ASN A 35 19.16 13.99 -4.83
CA ASN A 35 19.78 13.46 -6.06
C ASN A 35 18.74 13.20 -7.18
N VAL A 36 17.73 14.06 -7.28
CA VAL A 36 16.68 14.01 -8.30
C VAL A 36 16.28 15.44 -8.66
N GLY A 37 15.68 15.61 -9.84
CA GLY A 37 15.16 16.90 -10.29
C GLY A 37 14.16 17.52 -9.29
N ALA A 38 14.01 18.85 -9.36
CA ALA A 38 13.18 19.59 -8.43
C ALA A 38 11.71 19.15 -8.47
N THR A 39 11.14 18.98 -9.66
CA THR A 39 9.75 18.56 -9.85
C THR A 39 9.52 17.13 -9.32
N PRO A 40 10.37 16.13 -9.67
CA PRO A 40 10.24 14.79 -9.14
C PRO A 40 10.23 14.67 -7.61
N TRP A 41 11.16 15.32 -6.89
CA TRP A 41 11.14 15.19 -5.42
C TRP A 41 9.94 15.89 -4.80
N LYS A 42 9.48 17.02 -5.35
CA LYS A 42 8.28 17.72 -4.87
C LYS A 42 7.06 16.82 -5.00
N GLN A 43 6.89 16.16 -6.14
CA GLN A 43 5.78 15.21 -6.32
C GLN A 43 5.92 13.97 -5.46
N THR A 44 7.14 13.46 -5.28
CA THR A 44 7.40 12.31 -4.42
C THR A 44 7.13 12.63 -2.93
N LEU A 45 7.35 13.88 -2.51
CA LEU A 45 6.94 14.38 -1.20
C LEU A 45 5.42 14.38 -1.05
N SER A 46 4.70 14.97 -2.02
CA SER A 46 3.23 15.01 -2.02
C SER A 46 2.62 13.60 -1.97
N ASP A 47 3.13 12.69 -2.79
CA ASP A 47 2.76 11.27 -2.82
C ASP A 47 2.97 10.59 -1.45
N ALA A 48 4.14 10.79 -0.84
CA ALA A 48 4.43 10.22 0.49
C ALA A 48 3.53 10.78 1.61
N ILE A 49 3.18 12.07 1.56
CA ILE A 49 2.21 12.67 2.49
C ILE A 49 0.81 12.08 2.28
N GLY A 50 0.42 11.86 1.02
CA GLY A 50 -0.82 11.16 0.66
C GLY A 50 -0.89 9.76 1.26
N ASP A 51 0.19 8.98 1.13
CA ASP A 51 0.28 7.63 1.72
C ASP A 51 0.18 7.66 3.25
N ILE A 52 0.83 8.62 3.92
CA ILE A 52 0.74 8.79 5.38
C ILE A 52 -0.71 9.08 5.80
N LYS A 53 -1.41 9.93 5.05
CA LYS A 53 -2.82 10.24 5.29
C LYS A 53 -3.67 8.99 5.12
N ALA A 54 -3.49 8.25 4.02
CA ALA A 54 -4.24 7.02 3.75
C ALA A 54 -4.02 5.95 4.84
N HIS A 55 -2.77 5.76 5.29
CA HIS A 55 -2.44 4.85 6.39
C HIS A 55 -3.17 5.22 7.69
N ARG A 56 -3.25 6.52 8.00
CA ARG A 56 -3.97 7.03 9.17
C ARG A 56 -5.48 6.83 9.04
N GLU A 57 -6.07 7.15 7.89
CA GLU A 57 -7.50 6.95 7.63
C GLU A 57 -7.88 5.46 7.75
N ALA A 58 -7.02 4.54 7.28
CA ALA A 58 -7.22 3.11 7.48
C ALA A 58 -7.22 2.74 8.98
N ALA A 59 -6.32 3.33 9.78
CA ALA A 59 -6.29 3.10 11.22
C ALA A 59 -7.56 3.63 11.95
N LYS A 60 -8.18 4.71 11.45
CA LYS A 60 -9.42 5.25 12.00
C LYS A 60 -10.59 4.25 11.95
N VAL A 61 -10.57 3.24 11.08
CA VAL A 61 -11.57 2.16 11.06
C VAL A 61 -11.61 1.43 12.40
N LYS A 62 -10.44 1.06 12.95
CA LYS A 62 -10.35 0.40 14.26
C LYS A 62 -10.66 1.36 15.40
N ALA A 63 -10.30 2.64 15.27
CA ALA A 63 -10.66 3.65 16.25
C ALA A 63 -12.18 3.85 16.35
N ARG A 64 -12.90 3.83 15.22
CA ARG A 64 -14.37 3.88 15.21
C ARG A 64 -15.01 2.72 15.98
N GLN A 65 -14.49 1.50 15.80
CA GLN A 65 -14.93 0.34 16.57
C GLN A 65 -14.66 0.48 18.07
N ALA A 66 -13.55 1.12 18.45
CA ALA A 66 -13.24 1.39 19.85
C ALA A 66 -14.16 2.46 20.46
N ILE A 67 -14.50 3.53 19.71
CA ILE A 67 -15.49 4.54 20.13
C ILE A 67 -16.84 3.87 20.39
N PHE A 68 -17.31 3.04 19.45
CA PHE A 68 -18.59 2.34 19.58
C PHE A 68 -18.69 1.48 20.85
N ARG A 69 -17.58 0.86 21.29
CA ARG A 69 -17.53 0.04 22.51
C ARG A 69 -17.31 0.85 23.79
N HIS A 70 -16.94 2.12 23.69
CA HIS A 70 -16.50 2.91 24.83
C HIS A 70 -17.65 3.53 25.62
N THR A 71 -18.62 4.08 24.89
CA THR A 71 -19.74 4.84 25.47
C THR A 71 -21.04 4.45 24.79
N THR A 72 -22.08 4.32 25.60
CA THR A 72 -23.47 4.13 25.13
C THR A 72 -24.16 5.46 24.87
N ASP A 73 -23.66 6.57 25.44
CA ASP A 73 -24.21 7.91 25.21
C ASP A 73 -23.99 8.34 23.75
N GLU A 74 -25.09 8.72 23.09
CA GLU A 74 -25.07 9.15 21.69
C GLU A 74 -24.43 10.52 21.49
N LEU A 75 -24.53 11.43 22.47
CA LEU A 75 -23.93 12.76 22.36
C LEU A 75 -22.40 12.68 22.41
N GLU A 76 -21.86 11.99 23.41
CA GLU A 76 -20.43 11.74 23.52
C GLU A 76 -19.89 10.96 22.30
N LYS A 77 -20.59 9.92 21.87
CA LYS A 77 -20.20 9.11 20.70
C LYS A 77 -20.11 9.96 19.42
N LYS A 78 -21.11 10.82 19.19
CA LYS A 78 -21.13 11.76 18.05
C LYS A 78 -19.99 12.77 18.13
N HIS A 79 -19.70 13.29 19.33
CA HIS A 79 -18.57 14.19 19.57
C HIS A 79 -17.23 13.52 19.22
N LEU A 80 -16.99 12.31 19.71
CA LEU A 80 -15.76 11.54 19.44
C LEU A 80 -15.60 11.22 17.94
N TYR A 81 -16.68 10.86 17.24
CA TYR A 81 -16.62 10.66 15.78
C TYR A 81 -16.29 11.95 15.02
N LYS A 82 -16.82 13.09 15.46
CA LYS A 82 -16.50 14.39 14.86
C LYS A 82 -15.01 14.70 14.99
N LEU A 83 -14.44 14.58 16.19
CA LEU A 83 -13.01 14.79 16.45
C LEU A 83 -12.12 13.82 15.65
N LEU A 84 -12.53 12.56 15.53
CA LEU A 84 -11.80 11.58 14.73
C LEU A 84 -11.80 11.96 13.24
N LYS A 85 -12.93 12.46 12.72
CA LYS A 85 -13.08 12.88 11.33
C LYS A 85 -12.30 14.16 11.02
N SER A 86 -12.29 15.14 11.91
CA SER A 86 -11.59 16.43 11.74
C SER A 86 -10.08 16.38 11.98
N ASP A 87 -9.52 15.21 12.29
CA ASP A 87 -8.11 15.06 12.72
C ASP A 87 -7.78 15.74 14.07
N GLU A 88 -8.79 16.22 14.81
CA GLU A 88 -8.66 16.86 16.13
C GLU A 88 -8.56 15.85 17.29
N TRP A 89 -8.61 14.55 17.00
CA TRP A 89 -8.40 13.46 17.96
C TRP A 89 -7.06 13.55 18.73
N VAL A 90 -6.11 14.38 18.27
CA VAL A 90 -4.85 14.67 18.96
C VAL A 90 -5.01 15.45 20.27
N ASN A 91 -6.13 16.19 20.38
CA ASN A 91 -6.47 17.05 21.51
C ASN A 91 -7.28 16.30 22.58
N ASP A 92 -8.01 15.25 22.19
CA ASP A 92 -8.76 14.41 23.13
C ASP A 92 -7.88 13.31 23.76
N LYS A 93 -8.00 13.12 25.08
CA LYS A 93 -7.15 12.17 25.83
C LYS A 93 -7.46 10.73 25.46
N TYR A 94 -8.73 10.39 25.26
CA TYR A 94 -9.17 9.03 24.95
C TYR A 94 -8.78 8.63 23.53
N LEU A 95 -9.18 9.42 22.53
CA LEU A 95 -8.90 9.16 21.12
C LEU A 95 -7.40 9.15 20.82
N LYS A 96 -6.61 10.03 21.46
CA LYS A 96 -5.15 9.99 21.33
C LYS A 96 -4.56 8.66 21.78
N ARG A 97 -5.08 8.08 22.87
CA ARG A 97 -4.66 6.76 23.37
C ARG A 97 -5.08 5.65 22.41
N VAL A 98 -6.33 5.68 21.94
CA VAL A 98 -6.85 4.71 20.96
C VAL A 98 -6.03 4.77 19.67
N MET A 99 -5.85 5.97 19.11
CA MET A 99 -5.11 6.18 17.87
C MET A 99 -3.65 5.74 17.98
N ARG A 100 -2.96 5.94 19.10
CA ARG A 100 -1.61 5.40 19.29
C ARG A 100 -1.56 3.86 19.30
N LYS A 101 -2.62 3.20 19.76
CA LYS A 101 -2.73 1.74 19.75
C LYS A 101 -3.01 1.19 18.36
N VAL A 102 -3.79 1.89 17.53
CA VAL A 102 -4.21 1.38 16.20
C VAL A 102 -3.40 1.93 15.04
N CYS A 103 -2.86 3.14 15.17
CA CYS A 103 -2.08 3.85 14.16
C CYS A 103 -0.62 3.86 14.59
N HIS A 104 0.08 2.75 14.36
CA HIS A 104 1.52 2.70 14.56
C HIS A 104 2.24 3.59 13.55
N ARG A 105 3.39 4.12 13.97
CA ARG A 105 4.27 4.88 13.10
C ARG A 105 4.72 4.00 11.94
N GLY A 106 4.35 4.41 10.73
CA GLY A 106 4.78 3.72 9.51
C GLY A 106 6.24 4.04 9.18
N HIS A 107 6.87 3.11 8.48
CA HIS A 107 8.21 3.26 7.94
C HIS A 107 8.17 3.00 6.45
N ASN A 108 8.98 3.74 5.70
CA ASN A 108 9.13 3.51 4.28
C ASN A 108 10.09 2.35 4.04
N HIS A 109 9.70 1.40 3.20
CA HIS A 109 10.55 0.31 2.73
C HIS A 109 10.80 0.37 1.22
N THR A 110 10.34 1.42 0.55
CA THR A 110 10.45 1.57 -0.91
C THR A 110 11.45 2.66 -1.27
N TYR A 111 12.52 2.30 -1.98
CA TYR A 111 13.66 3.20 -2.23
C TYR A 111 13.93 3.45 -3.71
N ASN A 112 13.24 2.74 -4.58
CA ASN A 112 13.51 2.59 -6.00
C ASN A 112 12.47 3.29 -6.89
N GLN A 113 11.75 4.28 -6.37
CA GLN A 113 10.68 4.94 -7.10
C GLN A 113 10.67 6.46 -6.93
N ILE A 114 10.20 7.14 -7.96
CA ILE A 114 9.94 8.59 -7.99
C ILE A 114 8.63 8.88 -8.73
N ILE A 115 8.05 10.04 -8.47
CA ILE A 115 6.87 10.52 -9.17
C ILE A 115 7.28 11.62 -10.16
N VAL A 116 6.87 11.49 -11.42
CA VAL A 116 7.02 12.48 -12.48
C VAL A 116 5.66 13.12 -12.72
N ARG A 117 5.62 14.45 -12.80
CA ARG A 117 4.38 15.21 -12.98
C ARG A 117 3.89 15.10 -14.42
N SER A 118 2.58 15.20 -14.64
CA SER A 118 1.93 15.11 -15.95
C SER A 118 2.46 16.08 -17.03
N ASP A 119 3.02 17.22 -16.63
CA ASP A 119 3.59 18.26 -17.50
C ASP A 119 5.12 18.15 -17.65
N ASP A 120 5.74 17.19 -16.97
CA ASP A 120 7.19 17.00 -16.90
C ASP A 120 7.64 15.75 -17.67
N TYR A 121 6.81 15.31 -18.63
CA TYR A 121 7.17 14.29 -19.61
C TYR A 121 6.45 14.53 -20.93
N THR A 122 6.99 13.96 -22.01
CA THR A 122 6.31 13.92 -23.30
C THR A 122 6.09 12.47 -23.73
N VAL A 123 5.02 12.23 -24.48
CA VAL A 123 4.69 10.92 -25.05
C VAL A 123 4.80 11.03 -26.56
N PHE A 124 5.43 10.03 -27.19
CA PHE A 124 5.55 9.97 -28.65
C PHE A 124 5.56 8.52 -29.12
N THR A 125 5.27 8.32 -30.40
CA THR A 125 5.29 6.99 -31.02
C THR A 125 6.51 6.87 -31.94
N LEU A 126 7.23 5.77 -31.83
CA LEU A 126 8.38 5.44 -32.69
C LEU A 126 8.39 3.93 -32.94
N ASN A 127 8.46 3.54 -34.21
CA ASN A 127 8.45 2.13 -34.66
C ASN A 127 7.26 1.32 -34.12
N GLY A 128 6.06 1.91 -34.13
CA GLY A 128 4.84 1.26 -33.63
C GLY A 128 4.79 1.05 -32.11
N LYS A 129 5.77 1.57 -31.35
CA LYS A 129 5.81 1.53 -29.89
C LYS A 129 5.62 2.92 -29.32
N ILE A 130 4.95 3.01 -28.18
CA ILE A 130 4.84 4.25 -27.41
C ILE A 130 6.08 4.43 -26.56
N TRP A 131 6.57 5.66 -26.49
CA TRP A 131 7.71 6.07 -25.69
C TRP A 131 7.34 7.26 -24.82
N ILE A 132 8.01 7.36 -23.67
CA ILE A 132 8.00 8.56 -22.85
C ILE A 132 9.38 9.21 -22.86
N LYS A 133 9.45 10.55 -22.86
CA LYS A 133 10.67 11.30 -22.54
C LYS A 133 10.50 11.94 -21.18
N ILE A 134 11.41 11.66 -20.27
CA ILE A 134 11.49 12.30 -18.96
C ILE A 134 12.79 13.13 -18.85
N PRO A 135 12.79 14.26 -18.13
CA PRO A 135 14.02 15.00 -17.86
C PRO A 135 15.06 14.13 -17.17
N SER A 136 16.31 14.23 -17.64
CA SER A 136 17.45 13.63 -16.95
C SER A 136 18.02 14.59 -15.89
N LEU A 137 19.00 14.12 -15.12
CA LEU A 137 19.79 14.99 -14.24
C LEU A 137 20.72 15.94 -15.01
N VAL A 138 20.99 15.66 -16.28
CA VAL A 138 21.82 16.50 -17.15
C VAL A 138 20.92 17.54 -17.82
N LYS A 139 21.26 18.82 -17.63
CA LYS A 139 20.51 19.95 -18.20
C LYS A 139 20.35 19.78 -19.72
N GLY A 140 19.11 19.94 -20.20
CA GLY A 140 18.77 19.84 -21.63
C GLY A 140 18.72 18.41 -22.19
N LYS A 141 19.10 17.38 -21.42
CA LYS A 141 19.01 15.99 -21.85
C LYS A 141 17.79 15.31 -21.23
N GLN A 142 17.11 14.50 -22.04
CA GLN A 142 15.97 13.69 -21.64
C GLN A 142 16.31 12.20 -21.79
N ILE A 143 15.66 11.37 -21.00
CA ILE A 143 15.75 9.91 -21.05
C ILE A 143 14.50 9.43 -21.78
N ALA A 144 14.68 8.71 -22.89
CA ALA A 144 13.59 8.07 -23.60
C ALA A 144 13.39 6.64 -23.07
N ILE A 145 12.16 6.29 -22.69
CA ILE A 145 11.81 4.97 -22.15
C ILE A 145 10.71 4.38 -23.05
N PRO A 146 10.95 3.23 -23.68
CA PRO A 146 9.92 2.53 -24.45
C PRO A 146 8.90 1.90 -23.50
N LEU A 147 7.63 1.98 -23.85
CA LEU A 147 6.55 1.32 -23.14
C LEU A 147 6.19 -0.02 -23.81
N SER A 148 5.73 -0.96 -23.01
CA SER A 148 5.18 -2.25 -23.47
C SER A 148 3.71 -2.17 -23.89
N THR A 149 3.08 -1.00 -23.76
CA THR A 149 1.66 -0.78 -24.05
C THR A 149 1.47 0.17 -25.21
N ASN A 150 0.33 0.02 -25.90
CA ASN A 150 -0.15 0.92 -26.95
C ASN A 150 -1.10 2.00 -26.40
N VAL A 151 -1.21 2.12 -25.07
CA VAL A 151 -2.00 3.17 -24.43
C VAL A 151 -1.08 4.27 -23.91
N SER A 152 -1.28 5.49 -24.40
CA SER A 152 -0.55 6.67 -23.95
C SER A 152 -0.85 6.99 -22.49
N PRO A 153 0.17 7.07 -21.61
CA PRO A 153 -0.05 7.36 -20.21
C PRO A 153 -0.55 8.80 -19.99
N LYS A 154 -1.45 8.95 -19.02
CA LYS A 154 -2.01 10.24 -18.60
C LYS A 154 -1.81 10.44 -17.10
N GLY A 155 -1.71 11.70 -16.68
CA GLY A 155 -1.58 12.07 -15.27
C GLY A 155 -0.15 11.92 -14.75
N ASN A 156 0.00 11.84 -13.43
CA ASN A 156 1.31 11.67 -12.82
C ASN A 156 1.81 10.24 -13.01
N LEU A 157 3.07 10.09 -13.37
CA LEU A 157 3.73 8.80 -13.56
C LEU A 157 4.53 8.43 -12.32
N ARG A 158 4.40 7.19 -11.86
CA ARG A 158 5.31 6.59 -10.90
C ARG A 158 6.32 5.73 -11.65
N ILE A 159 7.58 6.16 -11.62
CA ILE A 159 8.70 5.45 -12.23
C ILE A 159 9.33 4.56 -11.16
N ILE A 160 9.43 3.27 -11.42
CA ILE A 160 9.98 2.27 -10.50
C ILE A 160 11.13 1.53 -11.17
N LEU A 161 12.25 1.40 -10.48
CA LEU A 161 13.40 0.61 -10.92
C LEU A 161 13.37 -0.75 -10.23
N ARG A 162 13.11 -1.83 -10.95
CA ARG A 162 13.01 -3.18 -10.36
C ARG A 162 13.55 -4.21 -11.35
N ASN A 163 14.30 -5.20 -10.87
CA ASN A 163 14.80 -6.32 -11.67
C ASN A 163 15.47 -5.89 -12.98
N ASN A 164 16.29 -4.83 -12.92
CA ASN A 164 16.95 -4.23 -14.08
C ASN A 164 15.99 -3.71 -15.18
N GLN A 165 14.75 -3.41 -14.80
CA GLN A 165 13.71 -2.84 -15.65
C GLN A 165 13.19 -1.54 -15.07
N VAL A 166 12.66 -0.70 -15.97
CA VAL A 166 11.93 0.52 -15.61
C VAL A 166 10.45 0.24 -15.77
N GLU A 167 9.71 0.25 -14.67
CA GLU A 167 8.25 0.17 -14.69
C GLU A 167 7.66 1.58 -14.65
N VAL A 168 6.67 1.84 -15.50
CA VAL A 168 5.92 3.10 -15.55
C VAL A 168 4.49 2.82 -15.11
N HIS A 169 4.16 3.27 -13.91
CA HIS A 169 2.83 3.06 -13.31
C HIS A 169 2.04 4.37 -13.38
N TYR A 170 0.79 4.28 -13.81
CA TYR A 170 -0.14 5.40 -13.80
C TYR A 170 -1.55 4.88 -13.53
N ALA A 171 -2.39 5.73 -12.95
CA ALA A 171 -3.79 5.41 -12.74
C ALA A 171 -4.57 5.67 -14.03
N VAL A 172 -5.48 4.75 -14.37
CA VAL A 172 -6.44 4.92 -15.45
C VAL A 172 -7.82 4.96 -14.83
N GLU A 173 -8.58 6.02 -15.15
CA GLU A 173 -10.00 6.03 -14.84
C GLU A 173 -10.70 5.07 -15.78
N VAL A 174 -11.30 4.03 -15.20
CA VAL A 174 -12.12 3.08 -15.93
C VAL A 174 -13.57 3.52 -15.73
N VAL A 175 -14.20 3.96 -16.81
CA VAL A 175 -15.65 4.17 -16.82
C VAL A 175 -16.29 2.79 -16.67
N LYS A 176 -16.94 2.55 -15.54
CA LYS A 176 -17.78 1.37 -15.38
C LYS A 176 -19.01 1.57 -16.25
N THR A 177 -19.09 0.83 -17.33
CA THR A 177 -20.34 0.64 -18.04
C THR A 177 -21.11 -0.47 -17.36
N ASN A 178 -22.42 -0.29 -17.21
CA ASN A 178 -23.32 -1.36 -16.76
C ASN A 178 -23.88 -2.06 -18.01
N ASP A 179 -22.99 -2.42 -18.93
CA ASP A 179 -23.39 -3.10 -20.15
C ASP A 179 -23.87 -4.50 -19.75
N CYS A 180 -25.18 -4.67 -19.66
CA CYS A 180 -25.80 -5.98 -19.49
C CYS A 180 -26.32 -6.44 -20.86
N GLY A 181 -25.88 -7.62 -21.30
CA GLY A 181 -26.49 -8.28 -22.44
C GLY A 181 -27.93 -8.68 -22.14
N ILE A 182 -28.68 -9.10 -23.16
CA ILE A 182 -30.05 -9.63 -23.02
C ILE A 182 -30.08 -11.07 -22.50
N GLN A 183 -28.96 -11.79 -22.56
CA GLN A 183 -28.88 -13.18 -22.14
C GLN A 183 -28.75 -13.28 -20.62
N THR A 184 -29.54 -14.18 -20.02
CA THR A 184 -29.39 -14.56 -18.61
C THR A 184 -28.65 -15.88 -18.56
N ILE A 185 -27.52 -15.92 -17.85
CA ILE A 185 -26.72 -17.13 -17.64
C ILE A 185 -26.73 -17.45 -16.15
N GLY A 186 -27.14 -18.67 -15.81
CA GLY A 186 -27.02 -19.18 -14.44
C GLY A 186 -25.57 -19.48 -14.14
N ILE A 187 -25.05 -19.03 -13.00
CA ILE A 187 -23.66 -19.26 -12.59
C ILE A 187 -23.65 -19.95 -11.24
N ASP A 188 -23.12 -21.16 -11.17
CA ASP A 188 -22.85 -21.89 -9.93
C ASP A 188 -21.37 -21.82 -9.55
N LYS A 189 -21.07 -21.77 -8.25
CA LYS A 189 -19.70 -21.70 -7.73
C LYS A 189 -19.35 -23.02 -7.05
N GLY A 190 -18.36 -23.71 -7.63
CA GLY A 190 -17.89 -25.00 -7.13
C GLY A 190 -16.66 -24.94 -6.24
N PHE A 191 -16.31 -26.07 -5.63
CA PHE A 191 -15.01 -26.28 -4.97
C PHE A 191 -13.93 -26.71 -5.98
N THR A 192 -14.31 -27.54 -6.95
CA THR A 192 -13.44 -28.09 -8.00
C THR A 192 -13.16 -27.06 -9.11
N GLU A 193 -14.20 -26.38 -9.58
CA GLU A 193 -14.17 -25.32 -10.59
C GLU A 193 -14.51 -23.95 -9.98
N VAL A 194 -14.11 -22.84 -10.63
CA VAL A 194 -14.43 -21.48 -10.16
C VAL A 194 -15.90 -21.15 -10.42
N LEU A 195 -16.37 -21.39 -11.64
CA LEU A 195 -17.73 -21.15 -12.09
C LEU A 195 -18.16 -22.25 -13.05
N THR A 196 -19.40 -22.72 -12.93
CA THR A 196 -20.08 -23.54 -13.94
C THR A 196 -21.29 -22.76 -14.42
N ASN A 197 -21.45 -22.62 -15.73
CA ASN A 197 -22.62 -21.94 -16.28
C ASN A 197 -23.78 -22.91 -16.57
N SER A 198 -24.97 -22.37 -16.80
CA SER A 198 -26.17 -23.14 -17.15
C SER A 198 -26.05 -23.93 -18.46
N ASP A 199 -25.09 -23.58 -19.32
CA ASP A 199 -24.80 -24.27 -20.57
C ASP A 199 -23.84 -25.46 -20.39
N GLY A 200 -23.40 -25.73 -19.15
CA GLY A 200 -22.51 -26.83 -18.80
C GLY A 200 -21.02 -26.54 -19.02
N GLU A 201 -20.65 -25.29 -19.32
CA GLU A 201 -19.26 -24.88 -19.42
C GLU A 201 -18.64 -24.63 -18.05
N HIS A 202 -17.43 -25.14 -17.88
CA HIS A 202 -16.69 -25.07 -16.63
C HIS A 202 -15.49 -24.12 -16.77
N TYR A 203 -15.44 -23.15 -15.87
CA TYR A 203 -14.41 -22.11 -15.83
C TYR A 203 -13.50 -22.33 -14.62
N GLY A 204 -12.19 -22.32 -14.87
CA GLY A 204 -11.19 -22.41 -13.81
C GLY A 204 -11.11 -23.78 -13.13
N ASN A 205 -11.14 -24.85 -13.92
CA ASN A 205 -11.16 -26.27 -13.49
C ASN A 205 -9.99 -26.69 -12.57
N ASN A 206 -8.97 -25.85 -12.43
CA ASN A 206 -7.83 -26.10 -11.54
C ASN A 206 -7.98 -25.47 -10.15
N LEU A 207 -9.10 -24.79 -9.85
CA LEU A 207 -9.30 -24.14 -8.56
C LEU A 207 -9.21 -25.14 -7.40
N GLY A 208 -9.91 -26.28 -7.49
CA GLY A 208 -9.92 -27.28 -6.44
C GLY A 208 -8.53 -27.83 -6.13
N LYS A 209 -7.69 -28.02 -7.15
CA LYS A 209 -6.29 -28.45 -6.98
C LYS A 209 -5.49 -27.40 -6.21
N VAL A 210 -5.60 -26.12 -6.60
CA VAL A 210 -4.91 -25.01 -5.93
C VAL A 210 -5.37 -24.85 -4.48
N LEU A 211 -6.69 -24.89 -4.24
CA LEU A 211 -7.27 -24.79 -2.90
C LEU A 211 -6.86 -25.96 -2.02
N THR A 212 -6.86 -27.18 -2.54
CA THR A 212 -6.45 -28.38 -1.80
C THR A 212 -4.98 -28.29 -1.41
N GLN A 213 -4.09 -27.94 -2.35
CA GLN A 213 -2.66 -27.75 -2.07
C GLN A 213 -2.41 -26.69 -0.99
N GLU A 214 -3.10 -25.56 -1.07
CA GLU A 214 -2.99 -24.51 -0.06
C GLU A 214 -3.56 -24.94 1.30
N SER A 215 -4.69 -25.66 1.30
CA SER A 215 -5.30 -26.20 2.53
C SER A 215 -4.37 -27.20 3.23
N ASP A 216 -3.78 -28.14 2.49
CA ASP A 216 -2.82 -29.12 3.01
C ASP A 216 -1.56 -28.43 3.55
N ARG A 217 -1.04 -27.44 2.81
CA ARG A 217 0.10 -26.62 3.25
C ARG A 217 -0.21 -25.89 4.56
N LEU A 218 -1.41 -25.29 4.66
CA LEU A 218 -1.84 -24.59 5.87
C LEU A 218 -2.05 -25.56 7.04
N LYS A 219 -2.69 -26.72 6.81
CA LYS A 219 -2.89 -27.78 7.81
C LYS A 219 -1.55 -28.21 8.42
N LEU A 220 -0.56 -28.53 7.59
CA LEU A 220 0.79 -28.90 8.03
C LEU A 220 1.46 -27.76 8.83
N LYS A 221 1.37 -26.52 8.33
CA LYS A 221 1.92 -25.34 9.02
C LYS A 221 1.30 -25.14 10.40
N TYR A 222 -0.03 -25.26 10.53
CA TYR A 222 -0.73 -25.08 11.80
C TYR A 222 -0.49 -26.24 12.77
N GLN A 223 -0.41 -27.48 12.31
CA GLN A 223 -0.02 -28.61 13.14
C GLN A 223 1.38 -28.42 13.73
N ARG A 224 2.37 -27.99 12.92
CA ARG A 224 3.73 -27.67 13.38
C ARG A 224 3.74 -26.54 14.42
N ARG A 225 3.00 -25.44 14.16
CA ARG A 225 2.86 -24.32 15.10
C ARG A 225 2.18 -24.74 16.41
N PHE A 226 1.16 -25.60 16.35
CA PHE A 226 0.47 -26.10 17.53
C PHE A 226 1.41 -26.92 18.41
N LYS A 227 2.27 -27.78 17.83
CA LYS A 227 3.31 -28.50 18.57
C LYS A 227 4.26 -27.53 19.30
N LEU A 228 4.76 -26.49 18.61
CA LEU A 228 5.61 -25.46 19.22
C LEU A 228 4.89 -24.70 20.34
N LYS A 229 3.63 -24.32 20.13
CA LYS A 229 2.80 -23.66 21.14
C LYS A 229 2.57 -24.55 22.37
N ALA A 230 2.33 -25.84 22.17
CA ALA A 230 2.16 -26.81 23.25
C ALA A 230 3.45 -26.98 24.07
N ILE A 231 4.61 -27.03 23.42
CA ILE A 231 5.93 -27.05 24.09
C ILE A 231 6.16 -25.76 24.89
N ALA A 232 5.93 -24.59 24.28
CA ALA A 232 6.09 -23.30 24.94
C ALA A 232 5.16 -23.14 26.15
N LYS A 233 3.92 -23.65 26.08
CA LYS A 233 3.00 -23.69 27.22
C LYS A 233 3.49 -24.60 28.35
N LYS A 234 4.05 -25.77 28.01
CA LYS A 234 4.60 -26.72 29.01
C LYS A 234 5.91 -26.22 29.63
N LYS A 235 6.71 -25.45 28.89
CA LYS A 235 8.00 -24.89 29.34
C LYS A 235 8.01 -23.38 29.08
N PRO A 236 7.53 -22.54 30.00
CA PRO A 236 7.45 -21.09 29.79
C PRO A 236 8.81 -20.40 29.62
N TRP A 237 9.91 -21.07 30.01
CA TRP A 237 11.28 -20.54 30.02
C TRP A 237 12.12 -20.89 28.77
N VAL A 238 11.51 -21.12 27.60
CA VAL A 238 12.29 -21.32 26.36
C VAL A 238 12.84 -19.98 25.88
N HIS A 239 14.11 -19.72 26.19
CA HIS A 239 14.86 -18.58 25.64
C HIS A 239 15.03 -18.71 24.12
N PRO A 240 15.12 -17.58 23.38
CA PRO A 240 15.54 -17.63 21.98
C PRO A 240 16.89 -18.36 21.92
N TYR A 241 17.09 -19.20 20.89
CA TYR A 241 18.32 -20.00 20.62
C TYR A 241 18.45 -21.43 21.18
N ASN A 242 17.45 -22.00 21.87
CA ASN A 242 17.56 -23.36 22.44
C ASN A 242 17.18 -24.55 21.53
N LEU A 243 17.03 -24.34 20.23
CA LEU A 243 16.74 -25.43 19.27
C LEU A 243 18.00 -25.78 18.47
N GLY A 244 18.82 -26.69 19.02
CA GLY A 244 19.65 -27.57 18.19
C GLY A 244 21.17 -27.36 18.16
N ARG A 245 21.86 -27.23 19.29
CA ARG A 245 23.25 -27.74 19.34
C ARG A 245 23.20 -29.26 19.54
N LYS A 246 23.65 -30.03 18.55
CA LYS A 246 24.07 -31.42 18.78
C LYS A 246 25.15 -31.38 19.87
N LYS A 247 24.99 -32.17 20.93
CA LYS A 247 26.10 -32.42 21.86
C LYS A 247 27.27 -32.95 21.03
N LEU A 248 28.43 -32.31 21.13
CA LEU A 248 29.69 -32.91 20.72
C LEU A 248 29.98 -33.97 21.78
N ASP A 249 29.96 -35.23 21.36
CA ASP A 249 30.32 -36.36 22.21
C ASP A 249 31.82 -36.25 22.56
N LYS A 250 32.12 -36.49 23.84
CA LYS A 250 33.48 -36.77 24.34
C LYS A 250 33.62 -38.28 24.46
#